data_AF-A0A354U9I4-F1
#
_entry.id   AF-A0A354U9I4-F1
#
_cell.length_a   1.000
_cell.length_b   1.000
_cell.length_c   1.000
_cell.angle_alpha   90.00
_cell.angle_beta   90.00
_cell.angle_gamma   90.00
#
_symmetry.space_group_name_H-M   'P 1'
#
loop_
_entity.id
_entity.type
_entity.pdbx_description
1 polymer ?
#
loop_
_entity_poly.entity_id
_entity_poly.type
_entity_poly.pdbx_seq_one_letter_code
_entity_poly.pdbx_strand_id
1 'polypeptide(L)'
;IENGGFFTGLYLLGQCWRYRQEKSENTRIVIRRLVDGLCKLQDVATVPGFIARGVGSDGKCHHPSSSSDQFFPWVIGLDAYLDTDIPSDAERKALVKRLAACGDALEKNNWRLPEETKLFGSSGNLAAASYHAAPRLLYFLHVLEKHTGNPHWGELKKRLSEEKFSDGSTRLDAIAKGPGTMMSEWHCWWLVNDQYAVRRLFEIERDPAVRKRLETALKDAAKAARPLVAFYKKFNPEKSLTFSADWHRMMASGPQLQRNWKEFEKLYLAQLSQWRKVSPAVDAEKRSLLPAYSAAWIIVLSGDEEQIEAIHPDLCRMLELPDYAKLYYATFFYAENLIYFLNGKI
;
A
#
# COMPACT_ATOMS: atom_id res chain seq x y z
N ILE A 1 5.37 -8.00 12.11
CA ILE A 1 5.04 -7.17 10.92
C ILE A 1 4.89 -5.75 11.44
N GLU A 2 5.99 -5.15 11.88
CA GLU A 2 5.91 -3.84 12.58
C GLU A 2 6.83 -2.82 11.96
N ASN A 3 7.67 -3.20 11.00
CA ASN A 3 8.71 -2.34 10.44
C ASN A 3 8.87 -2.59 8.94
N GLY A 4 7.75 -2.80 8.23
CA GLY A 4 7.71 -2.87 6.77
C GLY A 4 6.60 -1.97 6.23
N GLY A 5 6.96 -0.93 5.48
CA GLY A 5 6.05 0.18 5.14
C GLY A 5 4.76 -0.28 4.47
N PHE A 6 4.88 -1.21 3.50
CA PHE A 6 3.73 -1.73 2.76
C PHE A 6 2.69 -2.39 3.68
N PHE A 7 3.12 -3.42 4.43
CA PHE A 7 2.22 -4.25 5.22
C PHE A 7 1.70 -3.51 6.46
N THR A 8 2.59 -2.78 7.14
CA THR A 8 2.27 -2.10 8.40
C THR A 8 1.22 -1.02 8.18
N GLY A 9 1.32 -0.26 7.08
CA GLY A 9 0.36 0.80 6.77
C GLY A 9 -1.06 0.31 6.50
N LEU A 10 -1.20 -0.73 5.66
CA LEU A 10 -2.52 -1.31 5.36
C LEU A 10 -3.09 -2.12 6.52
N TYR A 11 -2.24 -2.75 7.32
CA TYR A 11 -2.70 -3.43 8.54
C TYR A 11 -3.18 -2.43 9.59
N LEU A 12 -2.46 -1.32 9.77
CA LEU A 12 -2.89 -0.21 10.64
C LEU A 12 -4.25 0.34 10.21
N LEU A 13 -4.48 0.53 8.92
CA LEU A 13 -5.80 0.91 8.40
C LEU A 13 -6.90 -0.04 8.89
N GLY A 14 -6.70 -1.35 8.75
CA GLY A 14 -7.65 -2.36 9.23
C GLY A 14 -7.89 -2.30 10.73
N GLN A 15 -6.83 -2.18 11.53
CA GLN A 15 -6.97 -2.08 12.98
C GLN A 15 -7.70 -0.80 13.41
N CYS A 16 -7.45 0.33 12.73
CA CYS A 16 -8.21 1.57 12.97
C CYS A 16 -9.69 1.40 12.65
N TRP A 17 -10.05 0.67 11.58
CA TRP A 17 -11.45 0.35 11.27
C TRP A 17 -12.08 -0.56 12.32
N ARG A 18 -11.38 -1.64 12.71
CA ARG A 18 -11.80 -2.50 13.82
C ARG A 18 -12.08 -1.69 15.07
N TYR A 19 -11.15 -0.80 15.45
CA TYR A 19 -11.29 0.03 16.65
C TYR A 19 -12.51 0.96 16.59
N ARG A 20 -12.86 1.48 15.41
CA ARG A 20 -14.06 2.31 15.24
C ARG A 20 -15.36 1.53 15.44
N GLN A 21 -15.39 0.25 15.03
CA GLN A 21 -16.55 -0.62 15.21
C GLN A 21 -16.65 -1.12 16.65
N GLU A 22 -15.52 -1.53 17.23
CA GLU A 22 -15.43 -2.07 18.57
C GLU A 22 -14.18 -1.51 19.27
N LYS A 23 -14.40 -0.54 20.15
CA LYS A 23 -13.32 0.08 20.92
C LYS A 23 -12.80 -0.92 21.94
N SER A 24 -11.53 -1.29 21.84
CA SER A 24 -10.85 -2.12 22.83
C SER A 24 -9.45 -1.60 23.14
N GLU A 25 -8.99 -1.79 24.38
CA GLU A 25 -7.64 -1.40 24.79
C GLU A 25 -6.58 -2.26 24.09
N ASN A 26 -6.85 -3.55 23.86
CA ASN A 26 -5.95 -4.41 23.10
C ASN A 26 -5.73 -3.89 21.68
N THR A 27 -6.81 -3.52 20.98
CA THR A 27 -6.69 -2.95 19.62
C THR A 27 -5.93 -1.61 19.66
N ARG A 28 -6.14 -0.79 20.70
CA ARG A 28 -5.38 0.46 20.89
C ARG A 28 -3.87 0.21 21.04
N ILE A 29 -3.47 -0.78 21.83
CA ILE A 29 -2.06 -1.16 22.00
C ILE A 29 -1.45 -1.62 20.67
N VAL A 30 -2.16 -2.46 19.91
CA VAL A 30 -1.71 -2.92 18.59
C VAL A 30 -1.55 -1.74 17.63
N ILE A 31 -2.54 -0.85 17.56
CA ILE A 31 -2.48 0.36 16.72
C ILE A 31 -1.26 1.21 17.02
N ARG A 32 -1.00 1.52 18.31
CA ARG A 32 0.17 2.31 18.71
C ARG A 32 1.49 1.66 18.28
N ARG A 33 1.61 0.34 18.46
CA ARG A 33 2.79 -0.41 18.04
C ARG A 33 3.05 -0.34 16.53
N LEU A 34 1.98 -0.39 15.72
CA LEU A 34 2.09 -0.22 14.27
C LEU A 34 2.49 1.21 13.87
N VAL A 35 1.97 2.23 14.57
CA VAL A 35 2.34 3.64 14.36
C VAL A 35 3.82 3.88 14.70
N ASP A 36 4.30 3.35 15.82
CA ASP A 36 5.72 3.41 16.20
C ASP A 36 6.60 2.78 15.12
N GLY A 37 6.14 1.66 14.58
CA GLY A 37 6.69 1.00 13.41
C GLY A 37 6.84 1.92 12.19
N LEU A 38 5.77 2.60 11.81
CA LEU A 38 5.78 3.56 10.69
C LEU A 38 6.66 4.79 10.97
N CYS A 39 6.72 5.27 12.21
CA CYS A 39 7.64 6.35 12.60
C CYS A 39 9.09 5.91 12.46
N LYS A 40 9.42 4.68 12.89
CA LYS A 40 10.76 4.11 12.78
C LYS A 40 11.25 4.03 11.33
N LEU A 41 10.35 3.79 10.36
CA LEU A 41 10.71 3.79 8.93
C LEU A 41 11.19 5.16 8.43
N GLN A 42 10.66 6.24 8.99
CA GLN A 42 11.13 7.59 8.71
C GLN A 42 12.43 7.90 9.46
N ASP A 43 12.54 7.47 10.72
CA ASP A 43 13.63 7.83 11.63
C ASP A 43 14.96 7.11 11.33
N VAL A 44 14.93 6.00 10.59
CA VAL A 44 16.13 5.20 10.31
C VAL A 44 17.04 5.83 9.25
N ALA A 45 16.49 6.70 8.40
CA ALA A 45 17.22 7.36 7.33
C ALA A 45 17.48 8.83 7.67
N THR A 46 18.59 9.36 7.18
CA THR A 46 18.94 10.79 7.40
C THR A 46 18.47 11.71 6.27
N VAL A 47 18.08 11.13 5.14
CA VAL A 47 17.67 11.89 3.96
C VAL A 47 16.24 12.41 4.11
N PRO A 48 15.99 13.72 4.00
CA PRO A 48 14.64 14.29 4.10
C PRO A 48 13.66 13.66 3.09
N GLY A 49 12.44 13.37 3.54
CA GLY A 49 11.40 12.74 2.73
C GLY A 49 11.56 11.24 2.52
N PHE A 50 12.61 10.62 3.08
CA PHE A 50 12.84 9.19 2.96
C PHE A 50 11.96 8.39 3.91
N ILE A 51 11.35 7.32 3.38
CA ILE A 51 10.61 6.32 4.15
C ILE A 51 11.21 4.96 3.81
N ALA A 52 11.81 4.31 4.81
CA ALA A 52 12.43 3.01 4.61
C ALA A 52 11.41 1.95 4.23
N ARG A 53 11.85 1.02 3.38
CA ARG A 53 11.01 -0.12 2.97
C ARG A 53 10.76 -1.08 4.13
N GLY A 54 11.77 -1.23 4.95
CA GLY A 54 11.75 -1.89 6.24
C GLY A 54 13.08 -1.76 6.94
N VAL A 55 13.14 -2.23 8.19
CA VAL A 55 14.34 -2.17 9.03
C VAL A 55 14.77 -3.58 9.40
N GLY A 56 16.05 -3.88 9.28
CA GLY A 56 16.60 -5.18 9.68
C GLY A 56 16.57 -5.41 11.18
N SER A 57 16.97 -6.62 11.59
CA SER A 57 16.93 -7.06 13.00
C SER A 57 17.90 -6.29 13.91
N ASP A 58 18.90 -5.62 13.35
CA ASP A 58 19.81 -4.70 14.07
C ASP A 58 19.15 -3.36 14.42
N GLY A 59 17.91 -3.12 13.95
CA GLY A 59 17.17 -1.89 14.15
C GLY A 59 17.70 -0.68 13.36
N LYS A 60 18.63 -0.90 12.41
CA LYS A 60 19.36 0.15 11.69
C LYS A 60 19.47 -0.10 10.18
N CYS A 61 19.87 -1.29 9.76
CA CYS A 61 20.05 -1.56 8.34
C CYS A 61 18.71 -1.49 7.60
N HIS A 62 18.73 -0.93 6.40
CA HIS A 62 17.56 -0.77 5.56
C HIS A 62 17.99 -0.64 4.10
N HIS A 63 17.04 -0.84 3.18
CA HIS A 63 17.29 -0.64 1.75
C HIS A 63 17.55 0.85 1.48
N PRO A 64 18.61 1.24 0.75
CA PRO A 64 19.02 2.66 0.62
C PRO A 64 18.16 3.48 -0.36
N SER A 65 17.03 2.92 -0.81
CA SER A 65 16.11 3.56 -1.76
C SER A 65 14.68 3.45 -1.21
N SER A 66 14.02 4.60 -1.12
CA SER A 66 12.57 4.69 -0.85
C SER A 66 11.79 4.22 -2.07
N SER A 67 10.49 3.98 -1.94
CA SER A 67 9.63 3.59 -3.07
C SER A 67 8.18 3.94 -2.81
N SER A 68 7.47 4.21 -3.92
CA SER A 68 6.07 4.58 -3.90
C SER A 68 5.23 3.53 -3.19
N ASP A 69 5.60 2.25 -3.33
CA ASP A 69 4.87 1.12 -2.77
C ASP A 69 4.99 1.03 -1.25
N GLN A 70 6.04 1.58 -0.65
CA GLN A 70 6.18 1.61 0.81
C GLN A 70 5.79 2.97 1.39
N PHE A 71 6.09 4.06 0.67
CA PHE A 71 5.69 5.41 1.02
C PHE A 71 4.18 5.55 1.17
N PHE A 72 3.42 5.00 0.22
CA PHE A 72 2.00 5.32 0.18
C PHE A 72 1.16 4.59 1.24
N PRO A 73 1.41 3.30 1.56
CA PRO A 73 0.84 2.68 2.75
C PRO A 73 1.22 3.39 4.06
N TRP A 74 2.42 3.98 4.16
CA TRP A 74 2.79 4.82 5.30
C TRP A 74 1.86 6.05 5.42
N VAL A 75 1.54 6.72 4.31
CA VAL A 75 0.54 7.81 4.29
C VAL A 75 -0.84 7.32 4.72
N ILE A 76 -1.32 6.21 4.13
CA ILE A 76 -2.64 5.63 4.43
C ILE A 76 -2.79 5.30 5.91
N GLY A 77 -1.79 4.61 6.48
CA GLY A 77 -1.81 4.18 7.87
C GLY A 77 -1.82 5.37 8.84
N LEU A 78 -0.99 6.39 8.60
CA LEU A 78 -0.96 7.57 9.45
C LEU A 78 -2.23 8.41 9.35
N ASP A 79 -2.81 8.59 8.15
CA ASP A 79 -4.11 9.26 8.00
C ASP A 79 -5.21 8.53 8.78
N ALA A 80 -5.28 7.20 8.64
CA ALA A 80 -6.27 6.39 9.34
C ALA A 80 -6.15 6.48 10.87
N TYR A 81 -4.92 6.48 11.39
CA TYR A 81 -4.65 6.63 12.82
C TYR A 81 -5.03 8.02 13.35
N LEU A 82 -4.67 9.08 12.63
CA LEU A 82 -4.97 10.46 13.01
C LEU A 82 -6.48 10.72 13.05
N ASP A 83 -7.28 9.96 12.30
CA ASP A 83 -8.75 10.01 12.34
C ASP A 83 -9.38 9.25 13.52
N THR A 84 -8.58 8.62 14.39
CA THR A 84 -9.08 7.99 15.63
C THR A 84 -9.00 8.95 16.82
N ASP A 85 -9.60 8.56 17.94
CA ASP A 85 -9.48 9.22 19.24
C ASP A 85 -8.31 8.68 20.09
N ILE A 86 -7.45 7.83 19.52
CA ILE A 86 -6.31 7.22 20.21
C ILE A 86 -5.15 8.20 20.43
N PRO A 87 -4.69 8.99 19.44
CA PRO A 87 -3.56 9.88 19.64
C PRO A 87 -3.92 11.03 20.58
N SER A 88 -3.08 11.26 21.58
CA SER A 88 -3.08 12.51 22.34
C SER A 88 -2.76 13.71 21.45
N ASP A 89 -3.04 14.92 21.92
CA ASP A 89 -2.70 16.15 21.19
C ASP A 89 -1.20 16.27 20.89
N ALA A 90 -0.35 15.82 21.81
CA ALA A 90 1.10 15.80 21.64
C ALA A 90 1.53 14.81 20.54
N GLU A 91 1.00 13.59 20.58
CA GLU A 91 1.25 12.57 19.54
C GLU A 91 0.75 13.04 18.17
N ARG A 92 -0.47 13.59 18.12
CA ARG A 92 -1.06 14.17 16.90
C ARG A 92 -0.14 15.24 16.32
N LYS A 93 0.27 16.23 17.13
CA LYS A 93 1.18 17.30 16.70
C LYS A 93 2.51 16.75 16.18
N ALA A 94 3.08 15.72 16.82
CA ALA A 94 4.31 15.10 16.38
C ALA A 94 4.16 14.40 15.00
N LEU A 95 3.08 13.65 14.80
CA LEU A 95 2.80 12.96 13.54
C LEU A 95 2.46 13.93 12.40
N VAL A 96 1.70 14.99 12.67
CA VAL A 96 1.43 16.04 11.68
C VAL A 96 2.71 16.73 11.24
N LYS A 97 3.62 17.02 12.18
CA LYS A 97 4.94 17.57 11.85
C LYS A 97 5.76 16.63 10.96
N ARG A 98 5.69 15.32 11.19
CA ARG A 98 6.36 14.30 10.38
C ARG A 98 5.82 14.24 8.94
N LEU A 99 4.49 14.28 8.79
CA LEU A 99 3.82 14.36 7.49
C LEU A 99 4.24 15.63 6.74
N ALA A 100 4.15 16.79 7.39
CA ALA A 100 4.53 18.08 6.81
C ALA A 100 5.99 18.10 6.35
N ALA A 101 6.93 17.68 7.21
CA ALA A 101 8.35 17.63 6.86
C ALA A 101 8.64 16.70 5.66
N CYS A 102 7.87 15.61 5.53
CA CYS A 102 7.96 14.73 4.37
C CYS A 102 7.41 15.42 3.11
N GLY A 103 6.25 16.07 3.21
CA GLY A 103 5.64 16.86 2.13
C GLY A 103 6.58 17.94 1.60
N ASP A 104 7.13 18.76 2.50
CA ASP A 104 8.08 19.83 2.17
C ASP A 104 9.32 19.30 1.44
N ALA A 105 9.88 18.18 1.92
CA ALA A 105 11.06 17.57 1.32
C ALA A 105 10.77 17.00 -0.08
N LEU A 106 9.62 16.34 -0.24
CA LEU A 106 9.22 15.78 -1.53
C LEU A 106 8.87 16.88 -2.54
N GLU A 107 8.16 17.92 -2.14
CA GLU A 107 7.88 19.08 -3.00
C GLU A 107 9.19 19.71 -3.50
N LYS A 108 10.12 19.99 -2.58
CA LYS A 108 11.46 20.53 -2.92
C LYS A 108 12.24 19.63 -3.88
N ASN A 109 12.01 18.31 -3.81
CA ASN A 109 12.65 17.33 -4.69
C ASN A 109 11.79 16.96 -5.92
N ASN A 110 10.85 17.82 -6.32
CA ASN A 110 9.97 17.60 -7.47
C ASN A 110 9.24 16.25 -7.42
N TRP A 111 8.80 15.86 -6.22
CA TRP A 111 8.06 14.64 -5.92
C TRP A 111 8.80 13.33 -6.21
N ARG A 112 10.12 13.39 -6.45
CA ARG A 112 10.97 12.22 -6.58
C ARG A 112 11.23 11.62 -5.22
N LEU A 113 11.05 10.31 -5.12
CA LEU A 113 11.32 9.59 -3.88
C LEU A 113 12.84 9.51 -3.66
N PRO A 114 13.31 9.84 -2.45
CA PRO A 114 14.74 9.98 -2.20
C PRO A 114 15.46 8.64 -2.08
N GLU A 115 16.77 8.71 -2.28
CA GLU A 115 17.71 7.60 -2.15
C GLU A 115 18.95 8.09 -1.40
N GLU A 116 19.56 7.23 -0.60
CA GLU A 116 20.75 7.57 0.18
C GLU A 116 22.05 7.40 -0.62
N THR A 117 22.09 6.45 -1.55
CA THR A 117 23.34 6.04 -2.23
C THR A 117 23.50 6.56 -3.66
N LYS A 118 22.48 7.25 -4.22
CA LYS A 118 22.39 7.68 -5.63
C LYS A 118 22.57 6.54 -6.66
N LEU A 119 22.64 5.27 -6.23
CA LEU A 119 22.93 4.11 -7.07
C LEU A 119 21.82 3.80 -8.08
N PHE A 120 20.58 4.17 -7.78
CA PHE A 120 19.42 3.81 -8.60
C PHE A 120 18.84 5.02 -9.36
N GLY A 121 19.29 6.23 -9.03
CA GLY A 121 18.94 7.48 -9.71
C GLY A 121 17.57 8.03 -9.31
N SER A 122 16.52 7.21 -9.42
CA SER A 122 15.18 7.52 -8.91
C SER A 122 14.34 6.25 -8.78
N SER A 123 13.84 5.99 -7.57
CA SER A 123 13.01 4.82 -7.23
C SER A 123 11.50 5.07 -7.33
N GLY A 124 11.13 6.19 -7.96
CA GLY A 124 9.76 6.57 -8.26
C GLY A 124 9.55 8.08 -8.20
N ASN A 125 8.52 8.57 -8.88
CA ASN A 125 8.12 9.96 -8.83
C ASN A 125 6.60 10.04 -8.66
N LEU A 126 6.14 10.65 -7.56
CA LEU A 126 4.70 10.81 -7.30
C LEU A 126 4.03 11.77 -8.29
N ALA A 127 4.80 12.63 -8.97
CA ALA A 127 4.29 13.53 -10.00
C ALA A 127 4.27 12.92 -11.41
N ALA A 128 4.63 11.64 -11.59
CA ALA A 128 4.65 10.99 -12.91
C ALA A 128 3.26 10.92 -13.57
N ALA A 129 3.24 10.92 -14.91
CA ALA A 129 2.04 10.79 -15.74
C ALA A 129 1.55 9.33 -15.80
N SER A 130 1.13 8.76 -14.66
CA SER A 130 0.67 7.38 -14.59
C SER A 130 -0.49 7.21 -13.61
N TYR A 131 -1.31 6.18 -13.85
CA TYR A 131 -2.38 5.77 -12.94
C TYR A 131 -1.85 5.48 -11.53
N HIS A 132 -0.63 4.98 -11.41
CA HIS A 132 -0.03 4.65 -10.13
C HIS A 132 0.37 5.89 -9.31
N ALA A 133 0.89 6.92 -9.97
CA ALA A 133 1.42 8.10 -9.30
C ALA A 133 0.33 9.15 -9.02
N ALA A 134 -0.57 9.37 -9.98
CA ALA A 134 -1.58 10.43 -9.93
C ALA A 134 -2.49 10.39 -8.68
N PRO A 135 -3.19 9.29 -8.35
CA PRO A 135 -4.08 9.27 -7.20
C PRO A 135 -3.30 9.30 -5.88
N ARG A 136 -2.08 8.74 -5.83
CA ARG A 136 -1.21 8.77 -4.65
C ARG A 136 -0.81 10.19 -4.28
N LEU A 137 -0.37 10.99 -5.26
CA LEU A 137 0.00 12.37 -5.02
C LEU A 137 -1.18 13.23 -4.60
N LEU A 138 -2.31 13.13 -5.33
CA LEU A 138 -3.50 13.93 -5.00
C LEU A 138 -4.04 13.58 -3.62
N TYR A 139 -4.05 12.30 -3.23
CA TYR A 139 -4.46 11.90 -1.90
C TYR A 139 -3.46 12.33 -0.83
N PHE A 140 -2.15 12.22 -1.07
CA PHE A 140 -1.16 12.69 -0.11
C PHE A 140 -1.28 14.19 0.17
N LEU A 141 -1.48 15.01 -0.87
CA LEU A 141 -1.72 16.44 -0.71
C LEU A 141 -3.00 16.73 0.09
N HIS A 142 -4.06 15.93 -0.10
CA HIS A 142 -5.25 16.02 0.73
C HIS A 142 -4.96 15.68 2.20
N VAL A 143 -4.19 14.62 2.47
CA VAL A 143 -3.78 14.24 3.85
C VAL A 143 -2.97 15.37 4.51
N LEU A 144 -2.06 16.00 3.76
CA LEU A 144 -1.29 17.14 4.24
C LEU A 144 -2.20 18.34 4.56
N GLU A 145 -3.07 18.74 3.64
CA GLU A 145 -4.05 19.82 3.84
C GLU A 145 -4.90 19.57 5.09
N LYS A 146 -5.52 18.37 5.17
CA LYS A 146 -6.43 17.95 6.24
C LYS A 146 -5.78 18.05 7.63
N HIS A 147 -4.57 17.53 7.78
CA HIS A 147 -3.96 17.39 9.10
C HIS A 147 -3.08 18.58 9.51
N THR A 148 -2.48 19.29 8.54
CA THR A 148 -1.67 20.48 8.84
C THR A 148 -2.51 21.75 8.91
N GLY A 149 -3.68 21.77 8.27
CA GLY A 149 -4.49 22.98 8.09
C GLY A 149 -3.83 24.02 7.17
N ASN A 150 -2.72 23.68 6.48
CA ASN A 150 -2.04 24.60 5.59
C ASN A 150 -2.71 24.58 4.19
N PRO A 151 -3.29 25.72 3.74
CA PRO A 151 -4.03 25.79 2.47
C PRO A 151 -3.14 25.56 1.24
N HIS A 152 -1.82 25.78 1.34
CA HIS A 152 -0.85 25.50 0.27
C HIS A 152 -1.06 24.12 -0.35
N TRP A 153 -1.28 23.10 0.48
CA TRP A 153 -1.44 21.73 -0.01
C TRP A 153 -2.73 21.52 -0.81
N GLY A 154 -3.81 22.21 -0.43
CA GLY A 154 -5.09 22.18 -1.16
C GLY A 154 -4.99 22.90 -2.51
N GLU A 155 -4.35 24.06 -2.54
CA GLU A 155 -4.07 24.83 -3.76
C GLU A 155 -3.16 24.04 -4.70
N LEU A 156 -2.13 23.41 -4.15
CA LEU A 156 -1.20 22.56 -4.90
C LEU A 156 -1.89 21.33 -5.48
N LYS A 157 -2.75 20.66 -4.70
CA LYS A 157 -3.58 19.55 -5.18
C LYS A 157 -4.43 19.96 -6.37
N LYS A 158 -5.12 21.11 -6.27
CA LYS A 158 -5.94 21.63 -7.37
C LYS A 158 -5.09 21.91 -8.61
N ARG A 159 -4.01 22.68 -8.46
CA ARG A 159 -3.08 23.01 -9.56
C ARG A 159 -2.55 21.76 -10.25
N LEU A 160 -2.07 20.78 -9.49
CA LEU A 160 -1.52 19.54 -10.05
C LEU A 160 -2.61 18.64 -10.65
N SER A 161 -3.85 18.68 -10.17
CA SER A 161 -4.94 17.92 -10.78
C SER A 161 -5.28 18.40 -12.19
N GLU A 162 -5.14 19.71 -12.44
CA GLU A 162 -5.45 20.39 -13.71
C GLU A 162 -4.24 20.55 -14.65
N GLU A 163 -3.02 20.42 -14.10
CA GLU A 163 -1.78 20.48 -14.86
C GLU A 163 -1.76 19.43 -15.98
N LYS A 164 -1.43 19.90 -17.19
CA LYS A 164 -1.25 19.03 -18.36
C LYS A 164 0.15 18.46 -18.39
N PHE A 165 0.23 17.16 -18.62
CA PHE A 165 1.45 16.46 -19.00
C PHE A 165 1.86 16.83 -20.44
N SER A 166 3.03 16.36 -20.86
CA SER A 166 3.56 16.61 -22.21
C SER A 166 2.66 16.09 -23.35
N ASP A 167 1.82 15.09 -23.07
CA ASP A 167 0.85 14.54 -24.02
C ASP A 167 -0.51 15.27 -24.00
N GLY A 168 -0.63 16.34 -23.21
CA GLY A 168 -1.84 17.14 -23.07
C GLY A 168 -2.88 16.58 -22.09
N SER A 169 -2.68 15.36 -21.57
CA SER A 169 -3.55 14.76 -20.56
C SER A 169 -3.26 15.30 -19.15
N THR A 170 -4.23 15.19 -18.24
CA THR A 170 -4.13 15.62 -16.84
C THR A 170 -3.95 14.43 -15.89
N ARG A 171 -3.65 14.70 -14.62
CA ARG A 171 -3.64 13.66 -13.57
C ARG A 171 -5.01 12.96 -13.44
N LEU A 172 -6.10 13.71 -13.59
CA LEU A 172 -7.45 13.13 -13.58
C LEU A 172 -7.69 12.23 -14.81
N ASP A 173 -7.07 12.51 -15.97
CA ASP A 173 -7.17 11.65 -17.14
C ASP A 173 -6.41 10.34 -16.91
N ALA A 174 -5.23 10.43 -16.29
CA ALA A 174 -4.46 9.25 -15.89
C ALA A 174 -5.22 8.36 -14.90
N ILE A 175 -5.95 8.94 -13.94
CA ILE A 175 -6.82 8.19 -13.01
C ILE A 175 -8.00 7.56 -13.78
N ALA A 176 -8.69 8.34 -14.62
CA ALA A 176 -9.86 7.87 -15.37
C ALA A 176 -9.54 6.73 -16.35
N LYS A 177 -8.31 6.67 -16.87
CA LYS A 177 -7.83 5.55 -17.71
C LYS A 177 -7.77 4.22 -16.96
N GLY A 178 -7.70 4.27 -15.62
CA GLY A 178 -7.60 3.08 -14.78
C GLY A 178 -6.26 2.34 -14.89
N PRO A 179 -6.13 1.19 -14.21
CA PRO A 179 -4.89 0.42 -14.18
C PRO A 179 -4.58 -0.32 -15.50
N GLY A 180 -5.57 -0.52 -16.38
CA GLY A 180 -5.39 -1.25 -17.64
C GLY A 180 -4.75 -2.64 -17.44
N THR A 181 -3.74 -2.96 -18.26
CA THR A 181 -2.99 -4.23 -18.18
C THR A 181 -2.11 -4.35 -16.94
N MET A 182 -1.94 -3.27 -16.15
CA MET A 182 -1.27 -3.37 -14.85
C MET A 182 -2.09 -4.22 -13.89
N MET A 183 -3.42 -4.29 -14.04
CA MET A 183 -4.23 -5.19 -13.23
C MET A 183 -3.96 -6.66 -13.59
N SER A 184 -3.05 -7.29 -12.84
CA SER A 184 -2.60 -8.66 -13.06
C SER A 184 -2.30 -9.37 -11.74
N GLU A 185 -2.11 -10.70 -11.79
CA GLU A 185 -1.65 -11.51 -10.64
C GLU A 185 -0.44 -10.87 -9.95
N TRP A 186 0.52 -10.38 -10.73
CA TRP A 186 1.80 -9.89 -10.21
C TRP A 186 1.70 -8.51 -9.54
N HIS A 187 0.75 -7.67 -9.96
CA HIS A 187 0.71 -6.26 -9.60
C HIS A 187 -0.50 -5.86 -8.74
N CYS A 188 -1.60 -6.63 -8.78
CA CYS A 188 -2.86 -6.25 -8.13
C CYS A 188 -2.70 -5.93 -6.64
N TRP A 189 -1.79 -6.61 -5.94
CA TRP A 189 -1.58 -6.43 -4.50
C TRP A 189 -1.15 -5.02 -4.12
N TRP A 190 -0.29 -4.35 -4.90
CA TRP A 190 0.08 -2.96 -4.63
C TRP A 190 -0.84 -1.94 -5.30
N LEU A 191 -1.62 -2.34 -6.31
CA LEU A 191 -2.66 -1.52 -6.92
C LEU A 191 -3.84 -1.26 -5.97
N VAL A 192 -4.01 -2.06 -4.92
CA VAL A 192 -5.03 -1.80 -3.90
C VAL A 192 -4.85 -0.42 -3.27
N ASN A 193 -3.61 0.03 -3.11
CA ASN A 193 -3.34 1.35 -2.56
C ASN A 193 -3.86 2.45 -3.49
N ASP A 194 -3.70 2.27 -4.80
CA ASP A 194 -4.15 3.22 -5.81
C ASP A 194 -5.68 3.30 -5.80
N GLN A 195 -6.34 2.14 -5.74
CA GLN A 195 -7.79 2.06 -5.60
C GLN A 195 -8.29 2.74 -4.33
N TYR A 196 -7.60 2.52 -3.20
CA TYR A 196 -7.94 3.18 -1.93
C TYR A 196 -7.83 4.70 -2.07
N ALA A 197 -6.76 5.20 -2.68
CA ALA A 197 -6.58 6.63 -2.93
C ALA A 197 -7.71 7.22 -3.77
N VAL A 198 -8.07 6.57 -4.89
CA VAL A 198 -9.19 6.98 -5.74
C VAL A 198 -10.50 6.98 -4.94
N ARG A 199 -10.73 5.97 -4.10
CA ARG A 199 -11.92 5.90 -3.25
C ARG A 199 -11.99 7.07 -2.27
N ARG A 200 -10.88 7.41 -1.60
CA ARG A 200 -10.83 8.55 -0.68
C ARG A 200 -11.02 9.88 -1.41
N LEU A 201 -10.42 10.05 -2.59
CA LEU A 201 -10.64 11.22 -3.44
C LEU A 201 -12.11 11.34 -3.87
N PHE A 202 -12.74 10.23 -4.27
CA PHE A 202 -14.15 10.19 -4.62
C PHE A 202 -15.04 10.61 -3.44
N GLU A 203 -14.77 10.14 -2.23
CA GLU A 203 -15.58 10.47 -1.05
C GLU A 203 -15.55 11.97 -0.69
N ILE A 204 -14.42 12.64 -0.90
CA ILE A 204 -14.24 14.06 -0.59
C ILE A 204 -14.61 15.00 -1.75
N GLU A 205 -14.63 14.49 -2.99
CA GLU A 205 -14.89 15.30 -4.18
C GLU A 205 -16.32 15.86 -4.22
N ARG A 206 -16.41 17.15 -4.54
CA ARG A 206 -17.64 17.93 -4.60
C ARG A 206 -18.04 18.31 -6.03
N ASP A 207 -17.09 18.41 -6.95
CA ASP A 207 -17.39 18.62 -8.37
C ASP A 207 -18.02 17.34 -8.96
N PRO A 208 -19.28 17.40 -9.44
CA PRO A 208 -19.96 16.23 -10.00
C PRO A 208 -19.24 15.61 -11.21
N ALA A 209 -18.58 16.43 -12.03
CA ALA A 209 -17.87 15.96 -13.22
C ALA A 209 -16.60 15.19 -12.84
N VAL A 210 -15.82 15.70 -11.87
CA VAL A 210 -14.64 15.00 -11.35
C VAL A 210 -15.06 13.75 -10.60
N ARG A 211 -16.10 13.84 -9.76
CA ARG A 211 -16.64 12.71 -9.01
C ARG A 211 -17.05 11.55 -9.91
N LYS A 212 -17.75 11.83 -11.02
CA LYS A 212 -18.13 10.82 -12.02
C LYS A 212 -16.91 10.12 -12.63
N ARG A 213 -15.82 10.85 -12.91
CA ARG A 213 -14.59 10.27 -13.45
C ARG A 213 -13.91 9.33 -12.45
N LEU A 214 -13.86 9.73 -11.18
CA LEU A 214 -13.32 8.89 -10.11
C LEU A 214 -14.18 7.63 -9.91
N GLU A 215 -15.50 7.76 -9.97
CA GLU A 215 -16.44 6.63 -9.90
C GLU A 215 -16.21 5.64 -11.04
N THR A 216 -16.09 6.12 -12.28
CA THR A 216 -15.76 5.27 -13.44
C THR A 216 -14.44 4.52 -13.22
N ALA A 217 -13.40 5.21 -12.76
CA ALA A 217 -12.10 4.58 -12.49
C ALA A 217 -12.21 3.47 -11.42
N LEU A 218 -12.97 3.70 -10.35
CA LEU A 218 -13.23 2.71 -9.31
C LEU A 218 -13.90 1.45 -9.86
N LYS A 219 -14.93 1.62 -10.68
CA LYS A 219 -15.72 0.53 -11.30
C LYS A 219 -14.89 -0.26 -12.32
N ASP A 220 -14.11 0.43 -13.13
CA ASP A 220 -13.24 -0.20 -14.14
C ASP A 220 -12.12 -1.01 -13.49
N ALA A 221 -11.51 -0.50 -12.41
CA ALA A 221 -10.51 -1.24 -11.64
C ALA A 221 -11.12 -2.49 -10.99
N ALA A 222 -12.33 -2.41 -10.43
CA ALA A 222 -13.05 -3.56 -9.88
C ALA A 222 -13.34 -4.62 -10.96
N LYS A 223 -13.82 -4.19 -12.14
CA LYS A 223 -14.09 -5.08 -13.26
C LYS A 223 -12.83 -5.80 -13.73
N ALA A 224 -11.71 -5.09 -13.81
CA ALA A 224 -10.42 -5.66 -14.18
C ALA A 224 -9.88 -6.62 -13.11
N ALA A 225 -10.16 -6.37 -11.83
CA ALA A 225 -9.73 -7.22 -10.72
C ALA A 225 -10.56 -8.51 -10.59
N ARG A 226 -11.83 -8.51 -11.02
CA ARG A 226 -12.77 -9.63 -10.84
C ARG A 226 -12.22 -11.03 -11.20
N PRO A 227 -11.53 -11.25 -12.34
CA PRO A 227 -10.98 -12.56 -12.67
C PRO A 227 -9.93 -13.06 -11.68
N LEU A 228 -9.26 -12.15 -10.97
CA LEU A 228 -8.19 -12.48 -10.02
C LEU A 228 -8.73 -13.03 -8.70
N VAL A 229 -10.01 -12.80 -8.36
CA VAL A 229 -10.64 -13.39 -7.16
C VAL A 229 -10.52 -14.91 -7.20
N ALA A 230 -10.74 -15.54 -8.36
CA ALA A 230 -10.68 -17.00 -8.50
C ALA A 230 -9.31 -17.64 -8.17
N PHE A 231 -8.25 -16.85 -7.97
CA PHE A 231 -6.94 -17.37 -7.58
C PHE A 231 -6.92 -18.05 -6.22
N TYR A 232 -7.86 -17.74 -5.31
CA TYR A 232 -7.97 -18.44 -4.03
C TYR A 232 -8.17 -19.96 -4.23
N LYS A 233 -8.80 -20.37 -5.34
CA LYS A 233 -9.04 -21.79 -5.67
C LYS A 233 -7.75 -22.57 -5.94
N LYS A 234 -6.63 -21.89 -6.14
CA LYS A 234 -5.30 -22.51 -6.26
C LYS A 234 -4.68 -22.83 -4.90
N PHE A 235 -5.18 -22.25 -3.82
CA PHE A 235 -4.72 -22.52 -2.47
C PHE A 235 -5.24 -23.88 -2.00
N ASN A 236 -4.36 -24.73 -1.47
CA ASN A 236 -4.72 -26.02 -0.92
C ASN A 236 -4.32 -26.05 0.57
N PRO A 237 -5.28 -25.90 1.50
CA PRO A 237 -4.98 -25.85 2.94
C PRO A 237 -4.46 -27.20 3.49
N GLU A 238 -4.79 -28.32 2.84
CA GLU A 238 -4.34 -29.66 3.23
C GLU A 238 -2.91 -29.94 2.77
N LYS A 239 -2.37 -29.13 1.85
CA LYS A 239 -1.02 -29.34 1.32
C LYS A 239 0.01 -28.80 2.31
N SER A 240 0.69 -29.70 3.00
CA SER A 240 1.89 -29.35 3.77
C SER A 240 3.03 -28.93 2.84
N LEU A 241 3.46 -27.68 2.94
CA LEU A 241 4.58 -27.11 2.21
C LEU A 241 5.66 -26.66 3.19
N THR A 242 6.92 -26.86 2.81
CA THR A 242 8.05 -26.39 3.62
C THR A 242 8.05 -24.87 3.72
N PHE A 243 8.29 -24.37 4.93
CA PHE A 243 8.62 -22.99 5.20
C PHE A 243 10.00 -22.92 5.86
N SER A 244 10.80 -21.94 5.46
CA SER A 244 12.00 -21.54 6.16
C SER A 244 11.94 -20.03 6.40
N ALA A 245 12.23 -19.59 7.62
CA ALA A 245 12.42 -18.17 7.92
C ALA A 245 13.86 -17.70 7.64
N ASP A 246 14.77 -18.63 7.34
CA ASP A 246 16.18 -18.34 7.11
C ASP A 246 16.41 -17.81 5.70
N TRP A 247 16.32 -16.48 5.56
CA TRP A 247 16.54 -15.78 4.31
C TRP A 247 17.96 -15.95 3.77
N HIS A 248 18.96 -16.29 4.60
CA HIS A 248 20.35 -16.50 4.11
C HIS A 248 20.43 -17.63 3.09
N ARG A 249 19.48 -18.56 3.09
CA ARG A 249 19.37 -19.65 2.12
C ARG A 249 19.11 -19.18 0.68
N MET A 250 18.70 -17.93 0.47
CA MET A 250 18.59 -17.32 -0.86
C MET A 250 19.87 -16.61 -1.30
N MET A 251 20.84 -16.43 -0.39
CA MET A 251 22.05 -15.67 -0.65
C MET A 251 23.12 -16.54 -1.31
N ALA A 252 23.78 -15.99 -2.34
CA ALA A 252 25.00 -16.58 -2.87
C ALA A 252 26.16 -16.42 -1.87
N SER A 253 27.18 -17.27 -1.97
CA SER A 253 28.40 -17.14 -1.17
C SER A 253 29.16 -15.87 -1.55
N GLY A 254 29.60 -15.13 -0.53
CA GLY A 254 30.42 -13.92 -0.68
C GLY A 254 29.64 -12.65 -1.06
N PRO A 255 30.29 -11.47 -1.00
CA PRO A 255 29.66 -10.19 -1.29
C PRO A 255 29.15 -10.09 -2.73
N GLN A 256 27.89 -9.68 -2.90
CA GLN A 256 27.26 -9.44 -4.21
C GLN A 256 27.09 -7.94 -4.42
N LEU A 257 28.14 -7.28 -4.92
CA LEU A 257 28.13 -5.84 -5.19
C LEU A 257 27.17 -5.51 -6.34
N GLN A 258 26.36 -4.47 -6.16
CA GLN A 258 25.42 -3.96 -7.16
C GLN A 258 25.77 -2.49 -7.45
N ARG A 259 25.96 -2.16 -8.72
CA ARG A 259 26.38 -0.81 -9.15
C ARG A 259 25.26 0.01 -9.79
N ASN A 260 24.16 -0.64 -10.13
CA ASN A 260 23.04 -0.04 -10.84
C ASN A 260 21.77 -0.90 -10.68
N TRP A 261 20.64 -0.37 -11.16
CA TRP A 261 19.34 -1.05 -11.11
C TRP A 261 19.33 -2.42 -11.79
N LYS A 262 20.02 -2.56 -12.93
CA LYS A 262 20.04 -3.81 -13.70
C LYS A 262 20.73 -4.94 -12.94
N GLU A 263 21.84 -4.64 -12.27
CA GLU A 263 22.54 -5.60 -11.41
C GLU A 263 21.71 -5.97 -10.17
N PHE A 264 21.07 -4.99 -9.55
CA PHE A 264 20.13 -5.21 -8.44
C PHE A 264 18.99 -6.15 -8.86
N GLU A 265 18.30 -5.83 -9.97
CA GLU A 265 17.17 -6.61 -10.46
C GLU A 265 17.57 -8.05 -10.81
N LYS A 266 18.72 -8.23 -11.49
CA LYS A 266 19.25 -9.55 -11.81
C LYS A 266 19.48 -10.39 -10.54
N LEU A 267 20.10 -9.79 -9.52
CA LEU A 267 20.35 -10.48 -8.25
C LEU A 267 19.04 -10.80 -7.52
N TYR A 268 18.13 -9.82 -7.43
CA TYR A 268 16.81 -9.98 -6.81
C TYR A 268 16.02 -11.13 -7.45
N LEU A 269 15.95 -11.20 -8.79
CA LEU A 269 15.23 -12.26 -9.49
C LEU A 269 15.85 -13.64 -9.25
N ALA A 270 17.18 -13.72 -9.17
CA ALA A 270 17.87 -14.96 -8.83
C ALA A 270 17.58 -15.40 -7.39
N GLN A 271 17.65 -14.47 -6.43
CA GLN A 271 17.31 -14.71 -5.02
C GLN A 271 15.85 -15.12 -4.85
N LEU A 272 14.92 -14.44 -5.53
CA LEU A 272 13.50 -14.78 -5.50
C LEU A 272 13.25 -16.20 -6.05
N SER A 273 13.90 -16.57 -7.15
CA SER A 273 13.83 -17.92 -7.71
C SER A 273 14.31 -18.98 -6.70
N GLN A 274 15.41 -18.71 -6.00
CA GLN A 274 15.92 -19.60 -4.96
C GLN A 274 14.98 -19.66 -3.75
N TRP A 275 14.44 -18.51 -3.34
CA TRP A 275 13.52 -18.43 -2.19
C TRP A 275 12.27 -19.28 -2.39
N ARG A 276 11.71 -19.30 -3.60
CA ARG A 276 10.55 -20.15 -3.95
C ARG A 276 10.81 -21.64 -3.75
N LYS A 277 12.07 -22.08 -3.89
CA LYS A 277 12.47 -23.48 -3.67
C LYS A 277 12.66 -23.78 -2.18
N VAL A 278 13.22 -22.83 -1.44
CA VAL A 278 13.52 -22.97 0.00
C VAL A 278 12.25 -22.86 0.87
N SER A 279 11.34 -21.97 0.49
CA SER A 279 10.10 -21.66 1.21
C SER A 279 8.89 -21.69 0.27
N PRO A 280 8.57 -22.85 -0.33
CA PRO A 280 7.46 -22.98 -1.28
C PRO A 280 6.09 -22.62 -0.69
N ALA A 281 5.91 -22.69 0.65
CA ALA A 281 4.69 -22.24 1.31
C ALA A 281 4.38 -20.75 1.03
N VAL A 282 5.41 -19.89 1.09
CA VAL A 282 5.27 -18.46 0.81
C VAL A 282 4.90 -18.20 -0.67
N ASP A 283 5.47 -18.97 -1.60
CA ASP A 283 5.12 -18.83 -3.03
C ASP A 283 3.69 -19.29 -3.30
N ALA A 284 3.24 -20.36 -2.66
CA ALA A 284 1.86 -20.83 -2.78
C ALA A 284 0.87 -19.76 -2.34
N GLU A 285 1.07 -19.14 -1.17
CA GLU A 285 0.24 -18.06 -0.67
C GLU A 285 0.28 -16.81 -1.58
N LYS A 286 1.48 -16.43 -2.07
CA LYS A 286 1.65 -15.28 -2.98
C LYS A 286 0.97 -15.46 -4.34
N ARG A 287 0.84 -16.69 -4.84
CA ARG A 287 0.23 -17.00 -6.15
C ARG A 287 -1.24 -17.41 -6.06
N SER A 288 -1.81 -17.42 -4.87
CA SER A 288 -3.20 -17.81 -4.64
C SER A 288 -3.94 -16.73 -3.83
N LEU A 289 -3.71 -16.69 -2.53
CA LEU A 289 -4.41 -15.83 -1.58
C LEU A 289 -4.10 -14.35 -1.79
N LEU A 290 -2.83 -13.99 -2.01
CA LEU A 290 -2.44 -12.57 -2.16
C LEU A 290 -3.20 -11.86 -3.30
N PRO A 291 -3.17 -12.35 -4.56
CA PRO A 291 -3.91 -11.70 -5.63
C PRO A 291 -5.42 -11.75 -5.42
N ALA A 292 -5.95 -12.84 -4.85
CA ALA A 292 -7.38 -12.99 -4.61
C ALA A 292 -7.92 -12.00 -3.57
N TYR A 293 -7.26 -11.90 -2.40
CA TYR A 293 -7.65 -10.93 -1.37
C TYR A 293 -7.48 -9.49 -1.84
N SER A 294 -6.41 -9.21 -2.58
CA SER A 294 -6.17 -7.87 -3.14
C SER A 294 -7.26 -7.47 -4.12
N ALA A 295 -7.64 -8.39 -5.02
CA ALA A 295 -8.71 -8.17 -5.99
C ALA A 295 -10.07 -7.97 -5.32
N ALA A 296 -10.41 -8.81 -4.34
CA ALA A 296 -11.62 -8.64 -3.56
C ALA A 296 -11.66 -7.27 -2.87
N TRP A 297 -10.54 -6.82 -2.29
CA TRP A 297 -10.52 -5.53 -1.62
C TRP A 297 -10.66 -4.36 -2.60
N ILE A 298 -10.07 -4.46 -3.79
CA ILE A 298 -10.26 -3.48 -4.87
C ILE A 298 -11.75 -3.37 -5.27
N ILE A 299 -12.44 -4.50 -5.35
CA ILE A 299 -13.87 -4.57 -5.67
C ILE A 299 -14.69 -3.94 -4.54
N VAL A 300 -14.42 -4.27 -3.28
CA VAL A 300 -15.11 -3.66 -2.12
C VAL A 300 -14.90 -2.14 -2.09
N LEU A 301 -13.67 -1.67 -2.33
CA LEU A 301 -13.36 -0.24 -2.35
C LEU A 301 -14.07 0.51 -3.48
N SER A 302 -14.48 -0.17 -4.55
CA SER A 302 -15.22 0.47 -5.63
C SER A 302 -16.59 1.00 -5.19
N GLY A 303 -17.20 0.36 -4.18
CA GLY A 303 -18.58 0.64 -3.79
C GLY A 303 -19.63 0.23 -4.82
N ASP A 304 -19.25 -0.55 -5.83
CA ASP A 304 -20.16 -1.09 -6.84
C ASP A 304 -20.88 -2.32 -6.27
N GLU A 305 -22.13 -2.11 -5.81
CA GLU A 305 -22.93 -3.15 -5.15
C GLU A 305 -23.13 -4.39 -6.04
N GLU A 306 -23.29 -4.21 -7.35
CA GLU A 306 -23.47 -5.34 -8.29
C GLU A 306 -22.21 -6.21 -8.32
N GLN A 307 -21.03 -5.60 -8.39
CA GLN A 307 -19.77 -6.34 -8.42
C GLN A 307 -19.45 -6.99 -7.07
N ILE A 308 -19.77 -6.31 -5.96
CA ILE A 308 -19.58 -6.84 -4.61
C ILE A 308 -20.47 -8.06 -4.40
N GLU A 309 -21.76 -7.96 -4.72
CA GLU A 309 -22.71 -9.08 -4.63
C GLU A 309 -22.27 -10.26 -5.51
N ALA A 310 -21.81 -9.96 -6.73
CA ALA A 310 -21.37 -10.99 -7.67
C ALA A 310 -20.14 -11.80 -7.21
N ILE A 311 -19.32 -11.26 -6.29
CA ILE A 311 -18.18 -12.00 -5.71
C ILE A 311 -18.45 -12.51 -4.30
N HIS A 312 -19.59 -12.16 -3.68
CA HIS A 312 -19.88 -12.46 -2.28
C HIS A 312 -19.71 -13.96 -1.92
N PRO A 313 -20.22 -14.93 -2.72
CA PRO A 313 -20.01 -16.35 -2.43
C PRO A 313 -18.54 -16.79 -2.49
N ASP A 314 -17.75 -16.21 -3.39
CA ASP A 314 -16.31 -16.49 -3.49
C ASP A 314 -15.56 -15.81 -2.33
N LEU A 315 -16.02 -14.65 -1.88
CA LEU A 315 -15.46 -13.90 -0.76
C LEU A 315 -15.59 -14.66 0.58
N CYS A 316 -16.77 -15.16 0.92
CA CYS A 316 -16.98 -15.98 2.11
C CYS A 316 -16.05 -17.22 2.09
N ARG A 317 -16.07 -17.98 1.00
CA ARG A 317 -15.22 -19.19 0.85
C ARG A 317 -13.74 -18.87 0.97
N MET A 318 -13.28 -17.79 0.33
CA MET A 318 -11.88 -17.38 0.36
C MET A 318 -11.42 -16.98 1.77
N LEU A 319 -12.30 -16.39 2.58
CA LEU A 319 -11.99 -16.00 3.96
C LEU A 319 -12.02 -17.18 4.93
N GLU A 320 -12.87 -18.18 4.68
CA GLU A 320 -12.98 -19.41 5.50
C GLU A 320 -11.93 -20.48 5.14
N LEU A 321 -11.39 -20.44 3.92
CA LEU A 321 -10.53 -21.49 3.39
C LEU A 321 -9.22 -21.72 4.18
N PRO A 322 -8.42 -20.70 4.56
CA PRO A 322 -7.17 -20.92 5.25
C PRO A 322 -7.34 -21.01 6.78
N ASP A 323 -6.56 -21.88 7.40
CA ASP A 323 -6.21 -21.73 8.81
C ASP A 323 -5.17 -20.59 8.95
N TYR A 324 -5.62 -19.42 9.39
CA TYR A 324 -4.77 -18.22 9.51
C TYR A 324 -3.57 -18.42 10.43
N ALA A 325 -3.61 -19.37 11.39
CA ALA A 325 -2.48 -19.69 12.26
C ALA A 325 -1.37 -20.47 11.52
N LYS A 326 -1.65 -20.98 10.32
CA LYS A 326 -0.73 -21.77 9.49
C LYS A 326 -0.23 -21.02 8.25
N LEU A 327 -0.57 -19.74 8.09
CA LEU A 327 -0.06 -18.92 7.00
C LEU A 327 1.36 -18.42 7.31
N TYR A 328 2.21 -18.39 6.28
CA TYR A 328 3.62 -18.01 6.36
C TYR A 328 3.92 -16.67 5.67
N TYR A 329 3.00 -16.18 4.86
CA TYR A 329 3.03 -14.84 4.29
C TYR A 329 2.02 -13.93 4.99
N ALA A 330 2.27 -12.64 4.94
CA ALA A 330 1.41 -11.64 5.56
C ALA A 330 0.12 -11.38 4.75
N THR A 331 -0.53 -12.36 4.11
CA THR A 331 -1.80 -12.11 3.38
C THR A 331 -2.96 -11.75 4.30
N PHE A 332 -2.90 -12.13 5.58
CA PHE A 332 -4.00 -12.00 6.53
C PHE A 332 -4.47 -10.55 6.74
N PHE A 333 -3.62 -9.53 6.59
CA PHE A 333 -4.08 -8.14 6.78
C PHE A 333 -5.11 -7.74 5.72
N TYR A 334 -5.05 -8.30 4.51
CA TYR A 334 -6.09 -8.07 3.50
C TYR A 334 -7.41 -8.73 3.91
N ALA A 335 -7.34 -9.95 4.46
CA ALA A 335 -8.52 -10.64 4.97
C ALA A 335 -9.17 -9.85 6.12
N GLU A 336 -8.37 -9.37 7.08
CA GLU A 336 -8.87 -8.50 8.15
C GLU A 336 -9.49 -7.21 7.59
N ASN A 337 -8.82 -6.56 6.63
CA ASN A 337 -9.37 -5.37 5.98
C ASN A 337 -10.72 -5.67 5.32
N LEU A 338 -10.86 -6.78 4.61
CA LEU A 338 -12.12 -7.20 3.99
C LEU A 338 -13.24 -7.38 5.03
N ILE A 339 -12.95 -8.12 6.12
CA ILE A 339 -13.91 -8.39 7.19
C ILE A 339 -14.44 -7.08 7.81
N TYR A 340 -13.54 -6.17 8.17
CA TYR A 340 -13.94 -4.93 8.81
C TYR A 340 -14.55 -3.94 7.83
N PHE A 341 -14.07 -3.81 6.59
CA PHE A 341 -14.69 -2.90 5.62
C PHE A 341 -16.10 -3.32 5.20
N LEU A 342 -16.43 -4.60 5.30
CA LEU A 342 -17.77 -5.10 5.02
C LEU A 342 -18.71 -5.07 6.22
N ASN A 343 -18.26 -4.55 7.38
CA ASN A 343 -19.08 -4.36 8.59
C ASN A 343 -19.89 -5.61 8.99
N GLY A 344 -19.32 -6.81 8.89
CA GLY A 344 -20.02 -8.05 9.25
C GLY A 344 -21.09 -8.52 8.26
N LYS A 345 -21.10 -8.02 7.01
CA LYS A 345 -21.90 -8.57 5.90
C LYS A 345 -21.32 -9.87 5.30
N ILE A 346 -20.39 -10.50 6.02
CA ILE A 346 -19.76 -11.79 5.72
C ILE A 346 -19.88 -12.66 6.96
#